data_AF-A0A345ZBF3-F1
#
_entry.id   AF-A0A345ZBF3-F1
#
_cell.length_a   1.000
_cell.length_b   1.000
_cell.length_c   1.000
_cell.angle_alpha   90.00
_cell.angle_beta   90.00
_cell.angle_gamma   90.00
#
_symmetry.space_group_name_H-M   'P 1'
#
loop_
_entity.id
_entity.type
_entity.pdbx_description
1 polymer ?
#
loop_
_entity_poly.entity_id
_entity_poly.type
_entity_poly.pdbx_seq_one_letter_code
_entity_poly.pdbx_strand_id
1 'polypeptide(L)'
;MRQKLKKLWTSFLFFLELQLLISVVMLPILIAWGLSISVMTIVGNLVFAQFLTVFIFVSAVIFTCDIFGIPNSLATGLLEWVTNIWDYFLSFGSVNWLVGYPNYLFPLSVLAAIVACMLYSKKKYTQNQRIFFLTCLYLCIPLAKVTLKKKYSHSVIMQGNQNFYLIEKNGVIYAFDCGALGARPSSQSWIEYTLASHMIKTFGATHIDMLFLCKSNSRTTAAAQALQEHIPVRRTVLIS
;
A
#
# COMPACT_ATOMS: atom_id res chain seq x y z
N MET A 1 22.52 21.56 -25.10
CA MET A 1 22.08 20.22 -24.64
C MET A 1 22.49 19.92 -23.19
N ARG A 2 23.78 20.03 -22.81
CA ARG A 2 24.27 19.74 -21.44
C ARG A 2 23.55 20.49 -20.30
N GLN A 3 23.20 21.76 -20.49
CA GLN A 3 22.47 22.54 -19.46
C GLN A 3 21.05 22.02 -19.20
N LYS A 4 20.32 21.61 -20.25
CA LYS A 4 18.96 21.04 -20.12
C LYS A 4 19.00 19.72 -19.34
N LEU A 5 19.97 18.86 -19.65
CA LEU A 5 20.18 17.60 -18.93
C LEU A 5 20.51 17.82 -17.44
N LYS A 6 21.37 18.81 -17.12
CA LYS A 6 21.65 19.17 -15.72
C LYS A 6 20.39 19.63 -14.98
N LYS A 7 19.57 20.47 -15.61
CA LYS A 7 18.31 20.95 -15.01
C LYS A 7 17.34 19.79 -14.73
N LEU A 8 17.15 18.90 -15.72
CA LEU A 8 16.31 17.72 -15.56
C LEU A 8 16.81 16.81 -14.43
N TRP A 9 18.12 16.60 -14.35
CA TRP A 9 18.73 15.80 -13.29
C TRP A 9 18.51 16.41 -11.90
N THR A 10 18.70 17.71 -11.74
CA THR A 10 18.44 18.39 -10.47
C THR A 10 16.95 18.33 -10.08
N SER A 11 16.04 18.51 -11.05
CA SER A 11 14.60 18.35 -10.81
C SER A 11 14.24 16.92 -10.40
N PHE A 12 14.85 15.91 -11.03
CA PHE A 12 14.66 14.52 -10.67
C PHE A 12 15.18 14.21 -9.26
N LEU A 13 16.39 14.67 -8.91
CA LEU A 13 16.93 14.49 -7.56
C LEU A 13 16.07 15.17 -6.49
N PHE A 14 15.56 16.37 -6.77
CA PHE A 14 14.65 17.07 -5.87
C PHE A 14 13.34 16.30 -5.67
N PHE A 15 12.77 15.76 -6.76
CA PHE A 15 11.59 14.91 -6.67
C PHE A 15 11.86 13.66 -5.83
N LEU A 16 12.96 12.96 -6.09
CA LEU A 16 13.35 11.75 -5.37
C LEU A 16 13.53 12.03 -3.87
N GLU A 17 14.21 13.13 -3.53
CA GLU A 17 14.40 13.60 -2.16
C GLU A 17 13.05 13.83 -1.47
N LEU A 18 12.13 14.54 -2.11
CA LEU A 18 10.80 14.83 -1.56
C LEU A 18 9.99 13.53 -1.35
N GLN A 19 9.99 12.63 -2.32
CA GLN A 19 9.27 11.35 -2.22
C GLN A 19 9.82 10.47 -1.11
N LEU A 20 11.15 10.39 -0.96
CA LEU A 20 11.79 9.66 0.14
C LEU A 20 11.42 10.27 1.49
N LEU A 21 11.46 11.61 1.61
CA LEU A 21 11.08 12.31 2.84
C LEU A 21 9.63 12.01 3.21
N ILE A 22 8.69 12.18 2.27
CA ILE A 22 7.26 11.90 2.49
C ILE A 22 7.07 10.43 2.86
N SER A 23 7.74 9.51 2.17
CA SER A 23 7.62 8.07 2.43
C SER A 23 8.08 7.71 3.85
N VAL A 24 9.21 8.26 4.30
CA VAL A 24 9.72 8.02 5.66
C VAL A 24 8.82 8.65 6.72
N VAL A 25 8.32 9.87 6.48
CA VAL A 25 7.44 10.58 7.42
C VAL A 25 6.04 9.96 7.52
N MET A 26 5.51 9.42 6.43
CA MET A 26 4.19 8.75 6.41
C MET A 26 4.22 7.32 6.97
N LEU A 27 5.39 6.69 7.00
CA LEU A 27 5.55 5.30 7.41
C LEU A 27 4.96 4.97 8.80
N PRO A 28 5.12 5.79 9.86
CA PRO A 28 4.50 5.51 11.16
C PRO A 28 2.97 5.47 11.09
N ILE A 29 2.36 6.35 10.30
CA ILE A 29 0.91 6.41 10.12
C ILE A 29 0.45 5.13 9.42
N LEU A 30 1.12 4.73 8.34
CA LEU A 30 0.81 3.50 7.59
C LEU A 30 0.93 2.25 8.47
N ILE A 31 1.99 2.16 9.29
CA ILE A 31 2.18 1.05 10.24
C ILE A 31 1.08 1.05 11.31
N ALA A 32 0.81 2.18 11.94
CA ALA A 32 -0.23 2.29 12.98
C ALA A 32 -1.62 1.95 12.46
N TRP A 33 -1.88 2.20 11.19
CA TRP A 33 -3.13 1.88 10.52
C TRP A 33 -3.17 0.47 9.94
N GLY A 34 -2.03 -0.23 9.87
CA GLY A 34 -1.94 -1.56 9.27
C GLY A 34 -2.13 -1.55 7.77
N LEU A 35 -1.68 -0.49 7.10
CA LEU A 35 -1.73 -0.36 5.65
C LEU A 35 -0.46 -0.93 5.03
N SER A 36 -0.61 -1.68 3.94
CA SER A 36 0.53 -2.17 3.16
C SER A 36 1.13 -1.05 2.31
N ILE A 37 2.43 -1.11 2.08
CA ILE A 37 3.17 -0.13 1.29
C ILE A 37 3.67 -0.80 0.02
N SER A 38 3.43 -0.17 -1.12
CA SER A 38 3.97 -0.66 -2.39
C SER A 38 5.47 -0.36 -2.49
N VAL A 39 6.28 -1.36 -2.83
CA VAL A 39 7.71 -1.15 -3.16
C VAL A 39 7.85 -0.19 -4.35
N MET A 40 6.85 -0.16 -5.24
CA MET A 40 6.81 0.72 -6.40
C MET A 40 6.31 2.14 -6.09
N THR A 41 6.02 2.50 -4.83
CA THR A 41 5.42 3.82 -4.50
C THR A 41 6.23 5.00 -5.07
N ILE A 42 7.57 4.97 -5.00
CA ILE A 42 8.41 6.06 -5.52
C ILE A 42 8.27 6.17 -7.05
N VAL A 43 8.31 5.05 -7.76
CA VAL A 43 8.19 4.99 -9.23
C VAL A 43 6.76 5.35 -9.65
N GLY A 44 5.77 4.80 -8.96
CA GLY A 44 4.35 5.06 -9.15
C GLY A 44 4.05 6.54 -9.00
N ASN A 45 4.51 7.19 -7.92
CA ASN A 45 4.31 8.63 -7.72
C ASN A 45 5.03 9.48 -8.77
N LEU A 46 6.19 9.06 -9.27
CA LEU A 46 6.90 9.77 -10.34
C LEU A 46 6.10 9.79 -11.63
N VAL A 47 5.59 8.62 -12.03
CA VAL A 47 4.78 8.46 -13.24
C VAL A 47 3.43 9.15 -13.05
N PHE A 48 2.75 8.86 -11.95
CA PHE A 48 1.44 9.39 -11.60
C PHE A 48 1.40 10.92 -11.61
N ALA A 49 2.42 11.61 -11.07
CA ALA A 49 2.43 13.07 -11.05
C ALA A 49 2.37 13.69 -12.45
N GLN A 50 3.01 13.06 -13.45
CA GLN A 50 2.95 13.55 -14.84
C GLN A 50 1.57 13.33 -15.44
N PHE A 51 1.02 12.12 -15.27
CA PHE A 51 -0.34 11.80 -15.73
C PHE A 51 -1.39 12.69 -15.10
N LEU A 52 -1.34 12.87 -13.79
CA LEU A 52 -2.25 13.73 -13.04
C LEU A 52 -2.17 15.19 -13.52
N THR A 53 -0.97 15.71 -13.80
CA THR A 53 -0.81 17.07 -14.30
C THR A 53 -1.48 17.26 -15.66
N VAL A 54 -1.26 16.32 -16.59
CA VAL A 54 -1.90 16.35 -17.91
C VAL A 54 -3.42 16.19 -17.78
N PHE A 55 -3.86 15.25 -16.96
CA PHE A 55 -5.27 15.00 -16.70
C PHE A 55 -6.00 16.26 -16.18
N ILE A 56 -5.43 16.92 -15.15
CA ILE A 56 -6.00 18.16 -14.58
C ILE A 56 -5.99 19.29 -15.61
N PHE A 57 -4.91 19.44 -16.37
CA PHE A 57 -4.82 20.47 -17.40
C PHE A 57 -5.91 20.29 -18.47
N VAL A 58 -6.06 19.08 -19.02
CA VAL A 58 -7.09 18.79 -20.02
C VAL A 58 -8.48 18.98 -19.44
N SER A 59 -8.71 18.55 -18.20
CA SER A 59 -9.99 18.78 -17.49
C SER A 59 -10.31 20.27 -17.33
N ALA A 60 -9.31 21.10 -17.01
CA ALA A 60 -9.48 22.55 -16.92
C ALA A 60 -9.78 23.19 -18.29
N VAL A 61 -9.18 22.69 -19.38
CA VAL A 61 -9.49 23.12 -20.75
C VAL A 61 -10.93 22.77 -21.12
N ILE A 62 -11.37 21.53 -20.86
CA ILE A 62 -12.76 21.09 -21.08
C ILE A 62 -13.74 22.02 -20.36
N PHE A 63 -13.50 22.25 -19.07
CA PHE A 63 -14.33 23.15 -18.26
C PHE A 63 -14.38 24.58 -18.82
N THR A 64 -13.25 25.10 -19.28
CA THR A 64 -13.17 26.44 -19.88
C THR A 64 -13.93 26.50 -21.20
N CYS A 65 -13.78 25.49 -22.06
CA CYS A 65 -14.54 25.38 -23.30
C CYS A 65 -16.05 25.36 -23.05
N ASP A 66 -16.50 24.63 -22.02
CA ASP A 66 -17.90 24.57 -21.63
C ASP A 66 -18.43 25.94 -21.18
N ILE A 67 -17.65 26.69 -20.41
CA ILE A 67 -18.00 28.06 -20.00
C ILE A 67 -18.20 28.99 -21.20
N PHE A 68 -17.35 28.88 -22.22
CA PHE A 68 -17.41 29.73 -23.41
C PHE A 68 -18.31 29.18 -24.53
N GLY A 69 -18.94 28.02 -24.34
CA GLY A 69 -19.76 27.36 -25.37
C GLY A 69 -18.93 26.88 -26.58
N ILE A 70 -17.63 26.65 -26.40
CA ILE A 70 -16.74 26.12 -27.45
C ILE A 70 -16.86 24.59 -27.47
N PRO A 71 -17.03 23.94 -28.63
CA PRO A 71 -17.05 22.49 -28.71
C PRO A 71 -15.74 21.88 -28.19
N ASN A 72 -15.84 20.93 -27.26
CA ASN A 72 -14.71 20.37 -26.49
C ASN A 72 -14.35 18.92 -26.87
N SER A 73 -14.90 18.39 -27.97
CA SER A 73 -14.77 16.97 -28.36
C SER A 73 -13.32 16.49 -28.54
N LEU A 74 -12.41 17.37 -28.96
CA LEU A 74 -10.98 17.06 -29.05
C LEU A 74 -10.34 16.92 -27.67
N ALA A 75 -10.71 17.77 -26.71
CA ALA A 75 -10.18 17.73 -25.36
C ALA A 75 -10.70 16.52 -24.59
N THR A 76 -11.98 16.16 -24.77
CA THR A 76 -12.54 14.92 -24.19
C THR A 76 -11.88 13.68 -24.76
N GLY A 77 -11.66 13.62 -26.09
CA GLY A 77 -10.93 12.51 -26.71
C GLY A 77 -9.48 12.39 -26.20
N LEU A 78 -8.80 13.51 -25.97
CA LEU A 78 -7.47 13.51 -25.36
C LEU A 78 -7.51 13.00 -23.91
N LEU A 79 -8.52 13.38 -23.11
CA LEU A 79 -8.68 12.90 -21.74
C LEU A 79 -8.92 11.40 -21.67
N GLU A 80 -9.74 10.86 -22.57
CA GLU A 80 -9.98 9.42 -22.70
C GLU A 80 -8.69 8.68 -23.05
N TRP A 81 -7.90 9.22 -24.00
CA TRP A 81 -6.61 8.65 -24.36
C TRP A 81 -5.62 8.64 -23.18
N VAL A 82 -5.52 9.73 -22.42
CA VAL A 82 -4.68 9.82 -21.22
C VAL A 82 -5.12 8.79 -20.16
N THR A 83 -6.45 8.64 -19.97
CA THR A 83 -7.02 7.66 -19.04
C THR A 83 -6.71 6.23 -19.46
N ASN A 84 -6.88 5.90 -20.74
CA ASN A 84 -6.58 4.55 -21.25
C ASN A 84 -5.09 4.19 -21.10
N ILE A 85 -4.18 5.14 -21.33
CA ILE A 85 -2.75 4.93 -21.09
C ILE A 85 -2.49 4.71 -19.60
N TRP A 86 -3.14 5.49 -18.74
CA TRP A 86 -3.00 5.35 -17.30
C TRP A 86 -3.49 3.98 -16.82
N ASP A 87 -4.65 3.52 -17.29
CA ASP A 87 -5.18 2.18 -16.99
C ASP A 87 -4.24 1.08 -17.49
N TYR A 88 -3.65 1.25 -18.67
CA TYR A 88 -2.60 0.35 -19.16
C TYR A 88 -1.40 0.32 -18.21
N PHE A 89 -0.93 1.46 -17.68
CA PHE A 89 0.15 1.48 -16.69
C PHE A 89 -0.26 0.82 -15.36
N LEU A 90 -1.50 1.01 -14.91
CA LEU A 90 -2.02 0.36 -13.70
C LEU A 90 -2.12 -1.16 -13.85
N SER A 91 -2.35 -1.66 -15.06
CA SER A 91 -2.41 -3.11 -15.32
C SER A 91 -1.10 -3.85 -15.03
N PHE A 92 0.05 -3.16 -15.01
CA PHE A 92 1.33 -3.74 -14.58
C PHE A 92 1.41 -3.94 -13.07
N GLY A 93 0.52 -3.32 -12.31
CA GLY A 93 0.43 -3.45 -10.87
C GLY A 93 0.28 -4.90 -10.43
N SER A 94 1.07 -5.31 -9.44
CA SER A 94 0.93 -6.63 -8.81
C SER A 94 0.74 -6.50 -7.32
N VAL A 95 -0.16 -7.32 -6.74
CA VAL A 95 -0.36 -7.43 -5.29
C VAL A 95 0.93 -7.82 -4.56
N ASN A 96 1.85 -8.51 -5.25
CA ASN A 96 3.16 -8.89 -4.71
C ASN A 96 4.07 -7.69 -4.42
N TRP A 97 3.75 -6.50 -4.92
CA TRP A 97 4.49 -5.28 -4.60
C TRP A 97 4.12 -4.71 -3.22
N LEU A 98 3.01 -5.15 -2.64
CA LEU A 98 2.53 -4.69 -1.35
C LEU A 98 3.26 -5.40 -0.21
N VAL A 99 3.91 -4.61 0.64
CA VAL A 99 4.63 -5.08 1.81
C VAL A 99 3.93 -4.56 3.05
N GLY A 100 3.49 -5.48 3.92
CA GLY A 100 2.96 -5.15 5.25
C GLY A 100 4.10 -4.97 6.26
N TYR A 101 3.93 -4.04 7.20
CA TYR A 101 4.88 -3.82 8.30
C TYR A 101 4.18 -4.04 9.64
N PRO A 102 4.70 -4.94 10.50
CA PRO A 102 4.09 -5.25 11.78
C PRO A 102 4.29 -4.13 12.80
N ASN A 103 3.41 -4.07 13.80
CA ASN A 103 3.34 -3.02 14.81
C ASN A 103 4.61 -2.85 15.64
N TYR A 104 5.41 -3.91 15.82
CA TYR A 104 6.66 -3.79 16.57
C TYR A 104 7.70 -2.88 15.89
N LEU A 105 7.53 -2.58 14.59
CA LEU A 105 8.37 -1.62 13.86
C LEU A 105 7.91 -0.17 14.01
N PHE A 106 6.74 0.07 14.62
CA PHE A 106 6.20 1.42 14.79
C PHE A 106 7.18 2.37 15.51
N PRO A 107 7.81 2.02 16.65
CA PRO A 107 8.75 2.93 17.31
C PRO A 107 9.96 3.29 16.44
N LEU A 108 10.49 2.32 15.69
CA LEU A 108 11.61 2.53 14.78
C LEU A 108 11.22 3.48 13.63
N SER A 109 10.01 3.34 13.09
CA SER A 109 9.50 4.24 12.04
C SER A 109 9.31 5.68 12.55
N VAL A 110 8.84 5.86 13.79
CA VAL A 110 8.70 7.19 14.41
C VAL A 110 10.07 7.84 14.57
N LEU A 111 11.06 7.08 15.04
CA LEU A 111 12.44 7.55 15.15
C LEU A 111 12.98 7.96 13.77
N ALA A 112 12.76 7.15 12.73
CA ALA A 112 13.18 7.46 11.37
C ALA A 112 12.51 8.74 10.83
N ALA A 113 11.22 8.94 11.07
CA ALA A 113 10.49 10.15 10.70
C ALA A 113 11.06 11.40 11.41
N ILE A 114 11.33 11.31 12.71
CA ILE A 114 11.95 12.41 13.47
C ILE A 114 13.33 12.75 12.89
N VAL A 115 14.18 11.75 12.65
CA VAL A 115 15.52 11.97 12.06
C VAL A 115 15.40 12.60 10.66
N ALA A 116 14.46 12.15 9.83
CA ALA A 116 14.20 12.73 8.51
C ALA A 116 13.80 14.21 8.61
N CYS A 117 12.92 14.57 9.53
CA CYS A 117 12.54 15.96 9.80
C CYS A 117 13.74 16.80 10.29
N MET A 118 14.58 16.26 11.17
CA MET A 118 15.80 16.96 11.63
C MET A 118 16.81 17.19 10.50
N LEU A 119 16.99 16.21 9.61
CA LEU A 119 17.86 16.31 8.43
C LEU A 119 17.41 17.44 7.49
N TYR A 120 16.09 17.63 7.34
CA TYR A 120 15.53 18.65 6.46
C TYR A 120 15.48 20.05 7.11
N SER A 121 15.36 20.12 8.44
CA SER A 121 15.39 21.40 9.18
C SER A 121 16.76 22.09 9.10
N LYS A 122 17.85 21.32 9.08
CA LYS A 122 19.22 21.86 9.05
C LYS A 122 19.75 22.00 7.62
N LYS A 123 20.01 23.23 7.16
CA LYS A 123 20.65 23.52 5.86
C LYS A 123 22.13 23.08 5.73
N LYS A 124 22.63 22.24 6.63
CA LYS A 124 24.03 21.80 6.66
C LYS A 124 24.35 20.75 5.58
N TYR A 125 23.37 19.94 5.19
CA TYR A 125 23.59 18.80 4.30
C TYR A 125 23.31 19.15 2.84
N THR A 126 24.16 18.65 1.94
CA THR A 126 23.90 18.72 0.49
C THR A 126 22.74 17.80 0.09
N GLN A 127 22.09 18.08 -1.05
CA GLN A 127 20.97 17.27 -1.56
C GLN A 127 21.32 15.78 -1.67
N ASN A 128 22.48 15.45 -2.25
CA ASN A 128 22.93 14.06 -2.41
C ASN A 128 23.10 13.35 -1.06
N GLN A 129 23.63 14.05 -0.04
CA GLN A 129 23.75 13.51 1.31
C GLN A 129 22.38 13.26 1.94
N ARG A 130 21.42 14.18 1.78
CA ARG A 130 20.05 14.01 2.30
C ARG A 130 19.37 12.83 1.64
N ILE A 131 19.46 12.68 0.32
CA ILE A 131 18.94 11.51 -0.42
C ILE A 131 19.57 10.22 0.12
N PHE A 132 20.88 10.19 0.29
CA PHE A 132 21.59 9.03 0.84
C PHE A 132 21.07 8.65 2.23
N PHE A 133 21.03 9.60 3.17
CA PHE A 133 20.53 9.33 4.52
C PHE A 133 19.06 8.92 4.54
N LEU A 134 18.19 9.57 3.78
CA LEU A 134 16.78 9.19 3.66
C LEU A 134 16.62 7.79 3.07
N THR A 135 17.44 7.42 2.09
CA THR A 135 17.45 6.07 1.51
C THR A 135 17.88 5.04 2.57
N CYS A 136 18.94 5.31 3.33
CA CYS A 136 19.37 4.45 4.43
C CYS A 136 18.29 4.29 5.50
N LEU A 137 17.62 5.38 5.90
CA LEU A 137 16.50 5.33 6.85
C LEU A 137 15.31 4.55 6.29
N TYR A 138 14.99 4.72 5.01
CA TYR A 138 13.91 3.97 4.38
C TYR A 138 14.20 2.46 4.33
N LEU A 139 15.44 2.09 3.98
CA LEU A 139 15.87 0.69 3.89
C LEU A 139 16.12 0.03 5.26
N CYS A 140 16.35 0.78 6.34
CA CYS A 140 16.57 0.19 7.65
C CYS A 140 15.32 -0.54 8.20
N ILE A 141 14.13 -0.10 7.82
CA ILE A 141 12.85 -0.67 8.27
C ILE A 141 12.60 -2.08 7.72
N PRO A 142 12.67 -2.34 6.39
CA PRO A 142 12.54 -3.70 5.88
C PRO A 142 13.67 -4.61 6.36
N LEU A 143 14.89 -4.10 6.57
CA LEU A 143 15.97 -4.88 7.17
C LEU A 143 15.62 -5.27 8.63
N ALA A 144 15.13 -4.33 9.43
CA ALA A 144 14.66 -4.58 10.79
C ALA A 144 13.49 -5.57 10.84
N LYS A 145 12.60 -5.55 9.84
CA LYS A 145 11.51 -6.53 9.71
C LYS A 145 12.07 -7.95 9.66
N VAL A 146 13.11 -8.18 8.85
CA VAL A 146 13.73 -9.51 8.67
C VAL A 146 14.47 -9.94 9.93
N THR A 147 15.23 -9.04 10.56
CA THR A 147 16.07 -9.38 11.72
C THR A 147 15.29 -9.55 13.02
N LEU A 148 14.23 -8.75 13.23
CA LEU A 148 13.39 -8.78 14.43
C LEU A 148 12.18 -9.70 14.29
N LYS A 149 12.10 -10.50 13.23
CA LYS A 149 10.96 -11.37 12.96
C LYS A 149 10.79 -12.38 14.10
N LYS A 150 9.61 -12.37 14.73
CA LYS A 150 9.24 -13.40 15.71
C LYS A 150 9.09 -14.74 15.00
N LYS A 151 9.66 -15.80 15.58
CA LYS A 151 9.61 -17.17 15.02
C LYS A 151 8.19 -17.75 15.00
N TYR A 152 7.35 -17.32 15.92
CA TYR A 152 5.98 -17.78 16.08
C TYR A 152 5.10 -16.64 16.58
N SER A 153 3.95 -16.47 15.94
CA SER A 153 2.95 -15.47 16.32
C SER A 153 1.56 -16.08 16.15
N HIS A 154 0.67 -15.81 17.09
CA HIS A 154 -0.72 -16.25 17.07
C HIS A 154 -1.61 -15.06 17.44
N SER A 155 -2.75 -14.92 16.74
CA SER A 155 -3.77 -13.94 17.10
C SER A 155 -5.16 -14.47 16.83
N VAL A 156 -6.11 -14.08 17.68
CA VAL A 156 -7.52 -14.40 17.53
C VAL A 156 -8.27 -13.10 17.28
N ILE A 157 -9.11 -13.07 16.25
CA ILE A 157 -10.07 -12.00 16.02
C ILE A 157 -11.44 -12.54 16.42
N MET A 158 -12.03 -11.97 17.47
CA MET A 158 -13.36 -12.35 17.94
C MET A 158 -14.42 -11.55 17.18
N GLN A 159 -15.47 -12.22 16.71
CA GLN A 159 -16.60 -11.60 16.02
C GLN A 159 -17.91 -12.17 16.55
N GLY A 160 -18.50 -11.46 17.53
CA GLY A 160 -19.61 -12.01 18.32
C GLY A 160 -19.13 -13.24 19.09
N ASN A 161 -19.82 -14.37 18.94
CA ASN A 161 -19.47 -15.65 19.58
C ASN A 161 -18.62 -16.57 18.68
N GLN A 162 -18.24 -16.12 17.48
CA GLN A 162 -17.39 -16.89 16.57
C GLN A 162 -15.98 -16.30 16.54
N ASN A 163 -15.00 -17.15 16.28
CA ASN A 163 -13.59 -16.78 16.29
C ASN A 163 -12.96 -17.03 14.92
N PHE A 164 -12.08 -16.12 14.52
CA PHE A 164 -11.19 -16.26 13.38
C PHE A 164 -9.74 -16.33 13.90
N TYR A 165 -9.11 -17.50 13.76
CA TYR A 165 -7.76 -17.73 14.27
C TYR A 165 -6.74 -17.52 13.17
N LEU A 166 -5.68 -16.77 13.47
CA LEU A 166 -4.54 -16.56 12.58
C LEU A 166 -3.27 -17.05 13.27
N ILE A 167 -2.54 -17.93 12.59
CA ILE A 167 -1.32 -18.55 13.09
C ILE A 167 -0.22 -18.35 12.05
N GLU A 168 0.89 -17.72 12.44
CA GLU A 168 2.10 -17.70 11.63
C GLU A 168 3.09 -18.74 12.14
N LYS A 169 3.46 -19.69 11.28
CA LYS A 169 4.51 -20.67 11.56
C LYS A 169 5.50 -20.72 10.40
N ASN A 170 6.76 -20.39 10.67
CA ASN A 170 7.84 -20.37 9.66
C ASN A 170 7.52 -19.50 8.43
N GLY A 171 6.83 -18.38 8.62
CA GLY A 171 6.42 -17.48 7.54
C GLY A 171 5.24 -17.95 6.71
N VAL A 172 4.57 -19.03 7.11
CA VAL A 172 3.31 -19.49 6.51
C VAL A 172 2.15 -19.05 7.40
N ILE A 173 1.15 -18.39 6.82
CA ILE A 173 -0.05 -17.90 7.49
C ILE A 173 -1.19 -18.90 7.33
N TYR A 174 -1.61 -19.47 8.45
CA TYR A 174 -2.76 -20.35 8.57
C TYR A 174 -3.93 -19.56 9.16
N ALA A 175 -5.07 -19.58 8.49
CA ALA A 175 -6.31 -18.96 8.94
C ALA A 175 -7.36 -20.05 9.20
N PHE A 176 -7.98 -20.06 10.37
CA PHE A 176 -9.07 -20.97 10.71
C PHE A 176 -10.33 -20.15 10.96
N ASP A 177 -11.31 -20.31 10.08
CA ASP A 177 -12.63 -19.69 10.22
C ASP A 177 -13.59 -20.65 10.93
N CYS A 178 -13.91 -20.33 12.18
CA CYS A 178 -14.92 -21.06 12.95
C CYS A 178 -16.33 -20.50 12.76
N GLY A 179 -16.59 -19.83 11.62
CA GLY A 179 -17.87 -19.21 11.26
C GLY A 179 -17.92 -17.70 11.49
N ALA A 180 -16.78 -17.05 11.69
CA ALA A 180 -16.68 -15.60 11.85
C ALA A 180 -16.94 -14.86 10.53
N LEU A 181 -16.42 -15.38 9.41
CA LEU A 181 -16.61 -14.75 8.08
C LEU A 181 -18.09 -14.59 7.70
N GLY A 182 -18.88 -15.65 7.91
CA GLY A 182 -20.32 -15.66 7.59
C GLY A 182 -21.21 -14.96 8.63
N ALA A 183 -20.66 -14.48 9.75
CA ALA A 183 -21.44 -13.90 10.84
C ALA A 183 -21.87 -12.45 10.62
N ARG A 184 -21.23 -11.69 9.71
CA ARG A 184 -21.56 -10.29 9.41
C ARG A 184 -22.38 -10.16 8.12
N PRO A 185 -23.29 -9.17 8.04
CA PRO A 185 -24.01 -8.86 6.81
C PRO A 185 -23.09 -8.25 5.73
N SER A 186 -22.06 -7.48 6.12
CA SER A 186 -20.99 -7.03 5.23
C SER A 186 -19.67 -7.70 5.62
N SER A 187 -19.42 -8.88 5.04
CA SER A 187 -18.13 -9.58 5.17
C SER A 187 -17.00 -8.78 4.51
N GLN A 188 -17.27 -8.14 3.37
CA GLN A 188 -16.29 -7.37 2.61
C GLN A 188 -15.65 -6.23 3.42
N SER A 189 -16.45 -5.34 4.02
CA SER A 189 -15.90 -4.22 4.80
C SER A 189 -15.12 -4.72 6.02
N TRP A 190 -15.53 -5.83 6.63
CA TRP A 190 -14.78 -6.41 7.74
C TRP A 190 -13.44 -6.98 7.26
N ILE A 191 -13.41 -7.65 6.11
CA ILE A 191 -12.18 -8.18 5.50
C ILE A 191 -11.20 -7.04 5.21
N GLU A 192 -11.65 -6.01 4.50
CA GLU A 192 -10.83 -4.88 4.06
C GLU A 192 -10.27 -4.07 5.24
N TYR A 193 -11.14 -3.64 6.16
CA TYR A 193 -10.74 -2.67 7.19
C TYR A 193 -10.32 -3.30 8.51
N THR A 194 -10.79 -4.51 8.83
CA THR A 194 -10.48 -5.18 10.11
C THR A 194 -9.47 -6.30 9.92
N LEU A 195 -9.77 -7.30 9.08
CA LEU A 195 -8.92 -8.48 8.94
C LEU A 195 -7.57 -8.14 8.30
N ALA A 196 -7.56 -7.45 7.16
CA ALA A 196 -6.33 -7.09 6.46
C ALA A 196 -5.42 -6.21 7.34
N SER A 197 -5.99 -5.16 7.95
CA SER A 197 -5.26 -4.30 8.89
C SER A 197 -4.68 -5.09 10.06
N HIS A 198 -5.48 -5.97 10.69
CA HIS A 198 -5.02 -6.80 11.80
C HIS A 198 -3.90 -7.76 11.41
N MET A 199 -4.01 -8.40 10.23
CA MET A 199 -2.98 -9.29 9.68
C MET A 199 -1.66 -8.56 9.45
N ILE A 200 -1.71 -7.37 8.85
CA ILE A 200 -0.52 -6.54 8.60
C ILE A 200 0.11 -6.10 9.92
N LYS A 201 -0.69 -5.63 10.88
CA LYS A 201 -0.21 -5.20 12.20
C LYS A 201 0.43 -6.32 13.00
N THR A 202 -0.12 -7.53 12.92
CA THR A 202 0.33 -8.65 13.73
C THR A 202 1.51 -9.38 13.09
N PHE A 203 1.40 -9.68 11.78
CA PHE A 203 2.34 -10.57 11.08
C PHE A 203 3.17 -9.85 10.01
N GLY A 204 2.77 -8.64 9.60
CA GLY A 204 3.36 -7.97 8.44
C GLY A 204 3.11 -8.73 7.13
N ALA A 205 2.02 -9.52 7.08
CA ALA A 205 1.62 -10.34 5.95
C ALA A 205 0.43 -9.71 5.22
N THR A 206 0.41 -9.86 3.90
CA THR A 206 -0.62 -9.36 2.98
C THR A 206 -1.38 -10.50 2.28
N HIS A 207 -1.13 -11.75 2.66
CA HIS A 207 -1.73 -12.95 2.07
C HIS A 207 -2.01 -14.01 3.16
N ILE A 208 -2.85 -14.98 2.80
CA ILE A 208 -3.14 -16.18 3.59
C ILE A 208 -2.66 -17.39 2.79
N ASP A 209 -1.83 -18.24 3.38
CA ASP A 209 -1.35 -19.44 2.69
C ASP A 209 -2.40 -20.56 2.72
N MET A 210 -3.01 -20.79 3.88
CA MET A 210 -4.01 -21.83 4.06
C MET A 210 -5.20 -21.31 4.86
N LEU A 211 -6.38 -21.34 4.25
CA LEU A 211 -7.66 -21.01 4.87
C LEU A 211 -8.45 -22.29 5.16
N PHE A 212 -8.73 -22.56 6.43
CA PHE A 212 -9.56 -23.68 6.86
C PHE A 212 -10.96 -23.17 7.21
N LEU A 213 -11.96 -23.68 6.50
CA LEU A 213 -13.37 -23.39 6.77
C LEU A 213 -13.94 -24.50 7.64
N CYS A 214 -14.07 -24.24 8.95
CA CYS A 214 -14.55 -25.22 9.93
C CYS A 214 -16.08 -25.35 9.93
N LYS A 215 -16.80 -24.38 9.34
CA LYS A 215 -18.26 -24.41 9.19
C LYS A 215 -18.62 -23.96 7.78
N SER A 216 -19.31 -24.82 7.04
CA SER A 216 -19.79 -24.50 5.70
C SER A 216 -21.25 -24.06 5.74
N ASN A 217 -21.51 -22.84 5.29
CA ASN A 217 -22.84 -22.37 4.94
C ASN A 217 -22.73 -21.41 3.74
N SER A 218 -23.86 -21.09 3.09
CA SER A 218 -23.87 -20.24 1.89
C SER A 218 -23.30 -18.84 2.11
N ARG A 219 -23.36 -18.30 3.34
CA ARG A 219 -22.77 -17.02 3.69
C ARG A 219 -21.25 -17.13 3.85
N THR A 220 -20.76 -18.20 4.46
CA THR A 220 -19.33 -18.47 4.60
C THR A 220 -18.67 -18.63 3.23
N THR A 221 -19.32 -19.30 2.28
CA THR A 221 -18.77 -19.45 0.92
C THR A 221 -18.70 -18.12 0.19
N ALA A 222 -19.74 -17.28 0.28
CA ALA A 222 -19.73 -15.93 -0.29
C ALA A 222 -18.67 -15.04 0.37
N ALA A 223 -18.52 -15.10 1.69
CA ALA A 223 -17.50 -14.37 2.42
C ALA A 223 -16.07 -14.86 2.11
N ALA A 224 -15.88 -16.17 1.89
CA ALA A 224 -14.60 -16.73 1.47
C ALA A 224 -14.22 -16.28 0.05
N GLN A 225 -15.19 -16.15 -0.85
CA GLN A 225 -14.96 -15.56 -2.17
C GLN A 225 -14.55 -14.08 -2.05
N ALA A 226 -15.29 -13.28 -1.28
CA ALA A 226 -14.91 -11.88 -1.02
C ALA A 226 -13.52 -11.78 -0.38
N LEU A 227 -13.14 -12.72 0.48
CA LEU A 227 -11.80 -12.78 1.07
C LEU A 227 -10.74 -12.99 0.00
N GLN A 228 -10.95 -13.88 -0.96
CA GLN A 228 -10.01 -14.16 -2.06
C GLN A 228 -9.84 -12.97 -3.02
N GLU A 229 -10.88 -12.15 -3.19
CA GLU A 229 -10.84 -10.94 -4.01
C GLU A 229 -9.95 -9.85 -3.39
N HIS A 230 -9.94 -9.74 -2.05
CA HIS A 230 -9.23 -8.67 -1.33
C HIS A 230 -7.88 -9.09 -0.74
N ILE A 231 -7.76 -10.35 -0.32
CA ILE A 231 -6.56 -10.91 0.30
C ILE A 231 -6.20 -12.19 -0.45
N PRO A 232 -5.04 -12.26 -1.13
CA PRO A 232 -4.62 -13.47 -1.82
C PRO A 232 -4.62 -14.68 -0.88
N VAL A 233 -5.44 -15.68 -1.18
CA VAL A 233 -5.48 -16.97 -0.47
C VAL A 233 -4.92 -18.05 -1.39
N ARG A 234 -3.85 -18.74 -0.98
CA ARG A 234 -3.21 -19.77 -1.84
C ARG A 234 -3.99 -21.08 -1.86
N ARG A 235 -4.53 -21.50 -0.72
CA ARG A 235 -5.29 -22.75 -0.60
C ARG A 235 -6.44 -22.60 0.39
N THR A 236 -7.62 -23.04 -0.02
CA THR A 236 -8.78 -23.18 0.87
C THR A 236 -9.04 -24.67 1.13
N VAL A 237 -9.27 -25.02 2.39
CA VAL A 237 -9.56 -26.38 2.85
C VAL A 237 -10.89 -26.35 3.60
N LEU A 238 -11.85 -27.15 3.16
CA LEU A 238 -13.10 -27.37 3.88
C LEU A 238 -12.88 -28.50 4.89
N ILE A 239 -13.15 -28.24 6.16
CA ILE A 239 -13.17 -29.29 7.19
C ILE A 239 -14.63 -29.71 7.36
N SER A 240 -14.99 -30.82 6.72
CA SER A 240 -16.30 -31.47 6.84
C SER A 240 -16.33 -32.46 7.99
#